data_AF-A0A0D0RG94-F1
#
_entry.id   AF-A0A0D0RG94-F1
#
_cell.length_a   1.000
_cell.length_b   1.000
_cell.length_c   1.000
_cell.angle_alpha   90.00
_cell.angle_beta   90.00
_cell.angle_gamma   90.00
#
_symmetry.space_group_name_H-M   'P 1'
#
loop_
_entity.id
_entity.type
_entity.pdbx_description
1 polymer ?
#
loop_
_entity_poly.entity_id
_entity_poly.type
_entity_poly.pdbx_seq_one_letter_code
_entity_poly.pdbx_strand_id
1 'polypeptide(L)'
;MLKSRQNWVVKSNREAGDGRADVIMYPRKLNVGYIFEFKYATNVHELEDMAKVAIKQVEQNQYEKFFLPQKLPKIVCYGISFYKKQCHIEVKNL
;
A
#
# COMPACT_ATOMS: atom_id res chain seq x y z
N MET A 1 15.30 -9.88 3.39
CA MET A 1 15.09 -9.38 2.01
C MET A 1 13.78 -9.93 1.48
N LEU A 2 12.87 -9.09 0.98
CA LEU A 2 11.59 -9.54 0.39
C LEU A 2 11.88 -10.43 -0.84
N LYS A 3 11.40 -11.67 -0.83
CA LYS A 3 11.49 -12.58 -1.97
C LYS A 3 10.20 -12.46 -2.78
N SER A 4 10.29 -12.05 -4.05
CA SER A 4 9.15 -12.07 -4.97
C SER A 4 9.20 -13.31 -5.87
N ARG A 5 8.02 -13.75 -6.34
CA ARG A 5 7.94 -14.72 -7.44
C ARG A 5 8.43 -14.03 -8.73
N GLN A 6 9.05 -14.78 -9.65
CA GLN A 6 9.73 -14.22 -10.85
C GLN A 6 8.89 -13.25 -11.70
N ASN A 7 7.55 -13.35 -11.65
CA ASN A 7 6.63 -12.52 -12.43
C ASN A 7 6.06 -11.30 -11.67
N TRP A 8 6.52 -11.06 -10.45
CA TRP A 8 6.06 -9.95 -9.61
C TRP A 8 7.20 -8.97 -9.34
N VAL A 9 6.89 -7.70 -9.57
CA VAL A 9 7.71 -6.61 -9.07
C VAL A 9 7.22 -6.31 -7.66
N VAL A 10 8.14 -6.36 -6.70
CA VAL A 10 7.91 -5.95 -5.32
C VAL A 10 8.98 -4.91 -4.98
N LYS A 11 8.54 -3.75 -4.49
CA LYS A 11 9.39 -2.65 -4.04
C LYS A 11 8.98 -2.29 -2.63
N SER A 12 9.94 -2.07 -1.74
CA SER A 12 9.67 -1.61 -0.38
C SER A 12 10.38 -0.29 -0.13
N ASN A 13 9.77 0.57 0.70
CA ASN A 13 10.31 1.87 1.07
C ASN A 13 10.79 2.67 -0.15
N ARG A 14 9.93 2.71 -1.18
CA ARG A 14 10.24 3.25 -2.51
C ARG A 14 9.62 4.62 -2.64
N GLU A 15 10.39 5.57 -3.19
CA GLU A 15 9.86 6.87 -3.58
C GLU A 15 8.72 6.71 -4.58
N ALA A 16 7.59 7.33 -4.24
CA ALA A 16 6.35 7.30 -5.00
C ALA A 16 5.59 8.60 -4.71
N GLY A 17 5.12 9.27 -5.76
CA GLY A 17 4.52 10.60 -5.63
C GLY A 17 5.40 11.53 -4.79
N ASP A 18 4.83 12.07 -3.72
CA ASP A 18 5.47 13.04 -2.82
C ASP A 18 6.04 12.42 -1.54
N GLY A 19 6.18 11.10 -1.49
CA GLY A 19 6.71 10.40 -0.31
C GLY A 19 7.32 9.04 -0.62
N ARG A 20 7.32 8.15 0.39
CA ARG A 20 7.86 6.79 0.28
C ARG A 20 6.82 5.79 0.74
N ALA A 21 6.37 4.94 -0.18
CA ALA A 21 5.43 3.88 0.13
C ALA A 21 6.13 2.72 0.83
N ASP A 22 5.47 2.11 1.82
CA ASP A 22 6.01 0.96 2.53
C ASP A 22 6.24 -0.23 1.59
N VAL A 23 5.22 -0.64 0.83
CA VAL A 23 5.33 -1.67 -0.21
C VAL A 23 4.49 -1.31 -1.43
N ILE A 24 5.11 -1.40 -2.60
CA ILE A 24 4.46 -1.37 -3.91
C ILE A 24 4.68 -2.70 -4.59
N MET A 25 3.61 -3.26 -5.15
CA MET A 25 3.66 -4.55 -5.82
C MET A 25 2.80 -4.53 -7.09
N TYR A 26 3.30 -5.15 -8.16
CA TYR A 26 2.51 -5.39 -9.36
C TYR A 26 3.06 -6.58 -10.16
N PRO A 27 2.19 -7.38 -10.76
CA PRO A 27 2.60 -8.43 -11.69
C PRO A 27 3.04 -7.83 -13.02
N ARG A 28 4.00 -8.46 -13.71
CA ARG A 28 4.48 -7.98 -15.03
C ARG A 28 3.46 -8.17 -16.16
N LYS A 29 2.48 -9.05 -15.98
CA LYS A 29 1.53 -9.49 -17.02
C LYS A 29 0.06 -9.11 -16.74
N LEU A 30 -0.26 -8.53 -15.58
CA LEU A 30 -1.62 -8.07 -15.28
C LEU A 30 -1.64 -6.56 -15.11
N ASN A 31 -2.78 -5.98 -15.43
CA ASN A 31 -3.01 -4.53 -15.44
C ASN A 31 -3.53 -4.05 -14.07
N VAL A 32 -2.81 -4.38 -12.99
CA VAL A 32 -3.18 -3.95 -11.63
C VAL A 32 -1.95 -3.62 -10.78
N GLY A 33 -2.00 -2.48 -10.12
CA GLY A 33 -1.02 -2.06 -9.12
C GLY A 33 -1.55 -2.27 -7.71
N TYR A 34 -0.66 -2.60 -6.78
CA TYR A 34 -0.96 -2.73 -5.36
C TYR A 34 -0.03 -1.83 -4.55
N ILE A 35 -0.62 -1.11 -3.59
CA ILE A 35 0.09 -0.30 -2.61
C ILE A 35 -0.32 -0.84 -1.24
N PHE A 36 0.65 -1.06 -0.36
CA PHE A 36 0.43 -1.43 1.04
C PHE A 36 1.12 -0.41 1.91
N GLU A 37 0.39 0.13 2.87
CA GLU A 37 0.88 1.10 3.84
C GLU A 37 0.50 0.62 5.24
N PHE A 38 1.46 0.62 6.16
CA PHE A 38 1.32 0.01 7.48
C PHE A 38 1.30 1.05 8.58
N LYS A 39 0.48 0.82 9.61
CA LYS A 39 0.42 1.60 10.84
C LYS A 39 0.42 0.70 12.07
N TYR A 40 0.86 1.26 13.19
CA TYR A 40 0.70 0.66 14.50
C TYR A 40 -0.30 1.46 15.32
N ALA A 41 -1.31 0.77 15.85
CA ALA A 41 -2.26 1.31 16.81
C ALA A 41 -1.74 1.07 18.24
N THR A 42 -2.09 1.96 19.17
CA THR A 42 -1.66 1.85 20.57
C THR A 42 -2.63 1.02 21.42
N ASN A 43 -3.86 0.85 20.94
CA ASN A 43 -4.89 0.00 21.51
C ASN A 43 -5.77 -0.61 20.40
N VAL A 44 -6.63 -1.55 20.75
CA VAL A 44 -7.47 -2.28 19.78
C VAL A 44 -8.53 -1.40 19.11
N HIS A 45 -9.01 -0.36 19.79
CA HIS A 45 -10.07 0.52 19.27
C HIS A 45 -9.56 1.47 18.17
N GLU A 46 -8.25 1.74 18.14
CA GLU A 46 -7.59 2.57 17.12
C GLU A 46 -7.29 1.82 15.81
N LEU A 47 -7.48 0.51 15.75
CA LEU A 47 -7.11 -0.29 14.57
C LEU A 47 -7.77 0.25 13.29
N GLU A 48 -9.07 0.44 13.29
CA GLU A 48 -9.80 0.92 12.11
C GLU A 48 -9.34 2.31 11.68
N ASP A 49 -9.25 3.25 12.63
CA ASP A 49 -8.85 4.63 12.35
C ASP A 49 -7.42 4.71 11.80
N MET A 50 -6.49 3.92 12.35
CA MET A 50 -5.11 3.90 11.86
C MET A 50 -4.99 3.30 10.45
N ALA A 51 -5.81 2.31 10.11
CA ALA A 51 -5.86 1.79 8.74
C ALA A 51 -6.41 2.84 7.75
N LYS A 52 -7.43 3.61 8.15
CA LYS A 52 -7.93 4.75 7.37
C LYS A 52 -6.88 5.86 7.23
N VAL A 53 -6.09 6.13 8.27
CA VAL A 53 -4.95 7.05 8.20
C VAL A 53 -3.91 6.57 7.16
N ALA A 54 -3.65 5.27 7.10
CA ALA A 54 -2.76 4.70 6.08
C ALA A 54 -3.31 4.95 4.66
N ILE A 55 -4.61 4.71 4.41
CA ILE A 55 -5.25 5.03 3.13
C ILE A 55 -5.11 6.53 2.80
N LYS A 56 -5.42 7.41 3.76
CA LYS A 56 -5.31 8.87 3.57
C LYS A 56 -3.89 9.29 3.19
N GLN A 57 -2.87 8.72 3.83
CA GLN A 57 -1.48 9.00 3.50
C GLN A 57 -1.14 8.62 2.06
N VAL A 58 -1.62 7.46 1.59
CA VAL A 58 -1.40 7.01 0.21
C VAL A 58 -2.00 8.00 -0.79
N GLU A 59 -3.22 8.46 -0.54
CA GLU A 59 -3.90 9.45 -1.40
C GLU A 59 -3.23 10.82 -1.36
N GLN A 60 -2.90 11.32 -0.17
CA GLN A 60 -2.29 12.64 0.02
C GLN A 60 -0.93 12.74 -0.66
N ASN A 61 -0.14 11.68 -0.58
CA ASN A 61 1.17 11.62 -1.22
C ASN A 61 1.13 11.07 -2.65
N GLN A 62 -0.05 10.74 -3.18
CA GLN A 62 -0.29 10.37 -4.57
C GLN A 62 0.60 9.21 -5.04
N TYR A 63 0.72 8.17 -4.22
CA TYR A 63 1.60 7.03 -4.52
C TYR A 63 1.19 6.28 -5.79
N GLU A 64 -0.06 6.40 -6.23
CA GLU A 64 -0.55 5.87 -7.51
C GLU A 64 0.25 6.41 -8.71
N LYS A 65 0.85 7.60 -8.59
CA LYS A 65 1.71 8.19 -9.63
C LYS A 65 2.90 7.31 -9.99
N PHE A 66 3.35 6.44 -9.08
CA PHE A 66 4.40 5.46 -9.36
C PHE A 66 4.07 4.60 -10.60
N PHE A 67 2.78 4.31 -10.83
CA PHE A 67 2.33 3.44 -11.90
C PHE A 67 2.07 4.15 -13.24
N LEU A 68 2.20 5.48 -13.31
CA LEU A 68 1.99 6.24 -14.56
C LEU A 68 2.80 5.69 -15.74
N PRO A 69 4.10 5.34 -15.60
CA PRO A 69 4.88 4.82 -16.72
C PRO A 69 4.41 3.42 -17.17
N GLN A 70 3.80 2.64 -16.27
CA GLN A 70 3.22 1.33 -16.58
C GLN A 70 1.78 1.42 -17.09
N LYS A 71 1.14 2.59 -16.99
CA LYS A 71 -0.26 2.84 -17.40
C LYS A 71 -1.24 1.80 -16.84
N LEU A 72 -1.07 1.43 -15.56
CA LEU A 72 -1.97 0.48 -14.93
C LEU A 72 -3.34 1.14 -14.72
N PRO A 73 -4.44 0.56 -15.25
CA PRO A 73 -5.79 1.13 -15.19
C PRO A 73 -6.47 0.89 -13.84
N LYS A 74 -5.88 0.07 -12.97
CA LYS A 74 -6.44 -0.27 -11.67
C LYS A 74 -5.35 -0.27 -10.63
N ILE A 75 -5.56 0.47 -9.56
CA ILE A 75 -4.64 0.52 -8.42
C ILE A 75 -5.45 0.24 -7.16
N VAL A 76 -4.97 -0.72 -6.36
CA VAL A 76 -5.61 -1.12 -5.11
C VAL A 76 -4.67 -0.79 -3.97
N CYS A 77 -5.14 0.02 -3.05
CA CYS A 77 -4.46 0.40 -1.83
C CYS A 77 -4.98 -0.42 -0.65
N TYR A 78 -4.06 -0.95 0.15
CA TYR A 78 -4.29 -1.60 1.43
C TYR A 78 -3.68 -0.76 2.54
N GLY A 79 -4.53 -0.14 3.35
CA GLY A 79 -4.15 0.46 4.61
C GLY A 79 -4.26 -0.58 5.70
N ILE A 80 -3.16 -0.95 6.34
CA ILE A 80 -3.13 -2.04 7.31
C ILE A 80 -2.64 -1.50 8.65
N SER A 81 -3.41 -1.69 9.71
CA SER A 81 -2.99 -1.36 11.06
C SER A 81 -2.79 -2.61 11.90
N PHE A 82 -1.84 -2.56 12.84
CA PHE A 82 -1.57 -3.64 13.78
C PHE A 82 -1.66 -3.17 15.23
N TYR A 83 -2.21 -4.04 16.08
CA TYR A 83 -2.14 -3.96 17.53
C TYR A 83 -1.86 -5.36 18.08
N LYS A 84 -0.64 -5.59 18.57
CA LYS A 84 -0.18 -6.93 19.00
C LYS A 84 -0.40 -7.98 17.90
N LYS A 85 -1.32 -8.93 18.12
CA LYS A 85 -1.67 -10.01 17.17
C LYS A 85 -2.94 -9.73 16.35
N GLN A 86 -3.56 -8.57 16.56
CA GLN A 86 -4.75 -8.14 15.83
C GLN A 86 -4.35 -7.15 14.73
N CYS A 87 -5.09 -7.18 13.63
CA CYS A 87 -4.93 -6.22 12.55
C CYS A 87 -6.28 -5.83 11.97
N HIS A 88 -6.35 -4.62 11.43
CA HIS A 88 -7.46 -4.18 10.60
C HIS A 88 -6.94 -3.78 9.22
N ILE A 89 -7.73 -4.07 8.19
CA ILE A 89 -7.38 -3.81 6.81
C ILE A 89 -8.47 -2.96 6.18
N GLU A 90 -8.09 -1.79 5.71
CA GLU A 90 -8.90 -0.95 4.84
C GLU A 90 -8.43 -1.11 3.40
N VAL A 91 -9.38 -1.22 2.47
CA VAL A 91 -9.09 -1.41 1.05
C VAL A 91 -9.75 -0.31 0.23
N LYS A 92 -8.98 0.32 -0.65
CA LYS A 92 -9.48 1.37 -1.55
C LYS A 92 -8.98 1.16 -2.97
N ASN A 93 -9.86 1.32 -3.96
CA ASN A 93 -9.45 1.46 -5.35
C ASN A 93 -9.16 2.95 -5.61
N LEU A 94 -8.01 3.24 -6.21
CA LEU A 94 -7.56 4.58 -6.61
C LEU A 94 -7.80 4.81 -8.10
#